data_AF-A0A849QLC4-F1
#
_entry.id   AF-A0A849QLC4-F1
#
_cell.length_a   1.000
_cell.length_b   1.000
_cell.length_c   1.000
_cell.angle_alpha   90.00
_cell.angle_beta   90.00
_cell.angle_gamma   90.00
#
_symmetry.space_group_name_H-M   'P 1'
#
loop_
_entity.id
_entity.type
_entity.pdbx_description
1 polymer ?
#
loop_
_entity_poly.entity_id
_entity_poly.type
_entity_poly.pdbx_seq_one_letter_code
_entity_poly.pdbx_strand_id
1 'polypeptide(L)'
;MERTKIILDENELPKQWYNIVPDLSTPLEPPLNPATNEPIGPDDLSPIFPMALIKQEMSQDRFIDIPEEVRDIYRLWRPSPIHRAHRLEAALKTPARIYYKNEGVSPPGSHKPNTAIAQAYFNMKEGVER
;
A
#
# COMPACT_ATOMS: atom_id res chain seq x y z
N MET A 1 15.44 -29.19 -7.98
CA MET A 1 15.45 -28.51 -6.67
C MET A 1 14.13 -27.80 -6.48
N GLU A 2 13.48 -27.92 -5.32
CA GLU A 2 12.26 -27.14 -5.06
C GLU A 2 12.58 -25.63 -5.01
N ARG A 3 11.76 -24.82 -5.67
CA ARG A 3 11.95 -23.37 -5.75
C ARG A 3 11.61 -22.72 -4.40
N THR A 4 12.62 -22.23 -3.69
CA THR A 4 12.44 -21.51 -2.40
C THR A 4 12.04 -20.05 -2.60
N LYS A 5 12.61 -19.37 -3.61
CA LYS A 5 12.40 -17.95 -3.88
C LYS A 5 11.63 -17.74 -5.19
N ILE A 6 10.55 -16.97 -5.11
CA ILE A 6 9.69 -16.59 -6.22
C ILE A 6 9.85 -15.09 -6.42
N ILE A 7 10.33 -14.71 -7.60
CA ILE A 7 10.57 -13.33 -8.00
C ILE A 7 9.61 -13.04 -9.15
N LEU A 8 8.98 -11.87 -9.10
CA LEU A 8 8.19 -11.30 -10.17
C LEU A 8 9.07 -10.32 -10.93
N ASP A 9 8.96 -10.26 -12.25
CA ASP A 9 9.74 -9.32 -13.07
C ASP A 9 9.31 -7.86 -12.78
N GLU A 10 10.24 -6.90 -12.88
CA GLU A 10 9.94 -5.48 -12.66
C GLU A 10 8.92 -4.94 -13.68
N ASN A 11 8.88 -5.52 -14.89
CA ASN A 11 7.89 -5.18 -15.91
C ASN A 11 6.46 -5.62 -15.53
N GLU A 12 6.34 -6.58 -14.61
CA GLU A 12 5.07 -7.08 -14.09
C GLU A 12 4.61 -6.36 -12.81
N LEU A 13 5.34 -5.33 -12.36
CA LEU A 13 4.93 -4.51 -11.22
C LEU A 13 3.52 -3.95 -11.46
N PRO A 14 2.57 -4.04 -10.51
CA PRO A 14 1.23 -3.50 -10.69
C PRO A 14 1.24 -2.02 -11.07
N LYS A 15 0.23 -1.60 -11.84
CA LYS A 15 0.05 -0.20 -12.28
C LYS A 15 -0.94 0.59 -11.42
N GLN A 16 -1.69 -0.11 -10.57
CA GLN A 16 -2.79 0.45 -9.81
C GLN A 16 -2.74 -0.05 -8.36
N TRP A 17 -3.08 0.81 -7.41
CA TRP A 17 -3.45 0.41 -6.07
C TRP A 17 -4.89 -0.12 -6.08
N TYR A 18 -5.18 -1.04 -5.18
CA TYR A 18 -6.53 -1.58 -4.98
C TYR A 18 -7.15 -0.94 -3.74
N ASN A 19 -8.36 -0.42 -3.90
CA ASN A 19 -9.19 0.10 -2.83
C ASN A 19 -10.26 -0.94 -2.49
N ILE A 20 -10.27 -1.40 -1.24
CA ILE A 20 -11.22 -2.42 -0.79
C ILE A 20 -12.61 -1.85 -0.45
N VAL A 21 -12.70 -0.55 -0.18
CA VAL A 21 -13.94 0.12 0.28
C VAL A 21 -15.17 -0.21 -0.58
N PRO A 22 -15.14 -0.11 -1.92
CA PRO A 22 -16.32 -0.42 -2.75
C PRO A 22 -16.75 -1.90 -2.73
N ASP A 23 -15.90 -2.80 -2.24
CA ASP A 23 -16.15 -4.24 -2.20
C ASP A 23 -16.48 -4.76 -0.78
N LEU A 24 -16.60 -3.87 0.21
CA LEU A 24 -17.03 -4.23 1.55
C LEU A 24 -18.53 -4.56 1.59
N SER A 25 -18.92 -5.61 2.32
CA SER A 25 -20.32 -6.00 2.47
C SER A 25 -21.16 -5.00 3.25
N THR A 26 -20.52 -4.22 4.12
CA THR A 26 -21.11 -3.16 4.91
C THR A 26 -20.25 -1.92 4.72
N PRO A 27 -20.83 -0.75 4.42
CA PRO A 27 -20.07 0.49 4.35
C PRO A 27 -19.32 0.77 5.64
N LEU A 28 -18.11 1.31 5.53
CA LEU A 28 -17.38 1.81 6.68
C LEU A 28 -18.10 3.05 7.24
N GLU A 29 -18.21 3.11 8.56
CA GLU A 29 -18.65 4.33 9.21
C GLU A 29 -17.61 5.43 8.98
N PRO A 30 -18.05 6.66 8.63
CA PRO A 30 -17.12 7.76 8.43
C PRO A 30 -16.45 8.14 9.75
N PRO A 31 -15.19 8.60 9.73
CA PRO A 31 -14.58 9.21 10.90
C PRO A 31 -15.40 10.43 11.36
N LEU A 32 -15.43 10.65 12.67
CA LEU A 32 -16.16 11.76 13.27
C LEU A 32 -15.23 12.92 13.63
N ASN A 33 -15.72 14.15 13.46
CA ASN A 33 -15.04 15.34 13.93
C ASN A 33 -15.08 15.35 15.47
N PRO A 34 -13.94 15.42 16.18
CA PRO A 34 -13.91 15.31 17.64
C PRO A 34 -14.57 16.48 18.38
N ALA A 35 -14.80 17.61 17.71
CA ALA A 35 -15.46 18.77 18.30
C ALA A 35 -16.99 18.71 18.16
N THR A 36 -17.51 18.19 17.03
CA THR A 36 -18.95 18.17 16.73
C THR A 36 -19.57 16.79 16.94
N ASN A 37 -18.77 15.72 16.94
CA ASN A 37 -19.19 14.31 16.84
C ASN A 37 -20.01 13.99 15.58
N GLU A 38 -19.92 14.83 14.55
CA GLU A 38 -20.54 14.60 13.25
C GLU A 38 -19.52 14.00 12.27
N PRO A 39 -19.95 13.26 11.23
CA PRO A 39 -19.07 12.76 10.17
C PRO A 39 -18.20 13.87 9.55
N ILE A 40 -16.89 13.61 9.39
CA ILE A 40 -15.99 14.58 8.76
C ILE A 40 -16.22 14.67 7.26
N GLY A 41 -16.01 15.86 6.70
CA GLY A 41 -15.90 16.11 5.28
C GLY A 41 -14.46 16.38 4.82
N PRO A 42 -14.23 16.56 3.51
CA PRO A 42 -12.93 16.94 2.95
C PRO A 42 -12.34 18.22 3.58
N ASP A 43 -13.18 19.20 3.90
CA ASP A 43 -12.74 20.48 4.48
C ASP A 43 -12.15 20.30 5.89
N ASP A 44 -12.64 19.34 6.66
CA ASP A 44 -12.09 19.00 7.99
C ASP A 44 -10.67 18.39 7.90
N LEU A 45 -10.33 17.76 6.76
CA LEU A 45 -9.02 17.14 6.52
C LEU A 45 -8.01 18.08 5.85
N SER A 46 -8.51 19.12 5.17
CA SER A 46 -7.69 20.11 4.44
C SER A 46 -6.58 20.81 5.24
N PRO A 47 -6.67 20.99 6.58
CA PRO A 47 -5.57 21.56 7.35
C PRO A 47 -4.37 20.61 7.53
N ILE A 48 -4.55 19.31 7.30
CA ILE A 48 -3.57 18.27 7.62
C ILE A 48 -3.03 17.62 6.34
N PHE A 49 -3.88 17.44 5.33
CA PHE A 49 -3.55 16.68 4.13
C PHE A 49 -3.73 17.50 2.85
N PRO A 50 -2.87 17.30 1.84
CA PRO A 50 -3.10 17.80 0.49
C PRO A 50 -4.35 17.18 -0.13
N MET A 51 -4.97 17.90 -1.06
CA MET A 51 -6.25 17.54 -1.65
C MET A 51 -6.21 16.20 -2.40
N ALA A 52 -5.08 15.84 -3.02
CA ALA A 52 -4.89 14.56 -3.68
C ALA A 52 -4.92 13.37 -2.71
N LEU A 53 -4.47 13.54 -1.47
CA LEU A 53 -4.57 12.50 -0.44
C LEU A 53 -5.99 12.43 0.12
N ILE A 54 -6.65 13.57 0.33
CA ILE A 54 -8.06 13.61 0.75
C ILE A 54 -8.96 12.92 -0.28
N LYS A 55 -8.71 13.15 -1.57
CA LYS A 55 -9.44 12.47 -2.67
C LYS A 55 -9.26 10.95 -2.64
N GLN A 56 -8.07 10.47 -2.27
CA GLN A 56 -7.83 9.02 -2.13
C GLN A 56 -8.60 8.45 -0.94
N GLU A 57 -8.56 9.14 0.21
CA GLU A 57 -9.29 8.73 1.42
C GLU A 57 -10.81 8.65 1.19
N MET A 58 -11.35 9.56 0.39
CA MET A 58 -12.79 9.63 0.07
C MET A 58 -13.18 8.80 -1.16
N SER A 59 -12.24 8.12 -1.82
CA SER A 59 -12.49 7.47 -3.11
C SER A 59 -13.36 6.21 -2.98
N GLN A 60 -14.29 6.05 -3.92
CA GLN A 60 -15.06 4.83 -4.15
C GLN A 60 -14.58 4.05 -5.38
N ASP A 61 -13.50 4.49 -6.02
CA ASP A 61 -12.92 3.79 -7.16
C ASP A 61 -12.19 2.55 -6.66
N ARG A 62 -12.47 1.39 -7.27
CA ARG A 62 -11.83 0.11 -6.92
C ARG A 62 -10.34 0.09 -7.21
N PHE A 63 -9.92 0.80 -8.25
CA PHE A 63 -8.53 0.89 -8.67
C PHE A 63 -8.11 2.34 -8.84
N ILE A 64 -6.94 2.68 -8.30
CA ILE A 64 -6.35 4.01 -8.38
C ILE A 64 -5.00 3.88 -9.07
N ASP A 65 -4.79 4.60 -10.16
CA ASP A 65 -3.53 4.54 -10.90
C ASP A 65 -2.35 5.01 -10.04
N ILE A 66 -1.26 4.23 -10.08
CA ILE A 66 0.00 4.60 -9.44
C ILE A 66 0.71 5.58 -10.38
N PRO A 67 1.04 6.81 -9.95
CA PRO A 67 1.81 7.74 -10.76
C PRO A 67 3.12 7.09 -11.22
N GLU A 68 3.51 7.30 -12.48
CA GLU A 68 4.69 6.63 -13.02
C GLU A 68 5.95 7.00 -12.24
N GLU A 69 6.09 8.26 -11.77
CA GLU A 69 7.22 8.66 -10.93
C GLU A 69 7.28 7.89 -9.59
N VAL A 70 6.14 7.57 -9.00
CA VAL A 70 6.07 6.74 -7.78
C VAL A 70 6.44 5.29 -8.10
N ARG A 71 5.95 4.79 -9.25
CA ARG A 71 6.21 3.44 -9.72
C ARG A 71 7.68 3.22 -10.09
N ASP A 72 8.32 4.23 -10.68
CA ASP A 72 9.76 4.28 -10.96
C ASP A 72 10.58 4.11 -9.68
N ILE A 73 10.24 4.84 -8.63
CA ILE A 73 10.92 4.73 -7.32
C ILE A 73 10.69 3.34 -6.70
N TYR A 74 9.48 2.78 -6.81
CA TYR A 74 9.22 1.43 -6.31
C TYR A 74 10.14 0.39 -6.96
N ARG A 75 10.54 0.54 -8.23
CA ARG A 75 11.44 -0.41 -8.91
C ARG A 75 12.79 -0.57 -8.23
N LEU A 76 13.21 0.38 -7.38
CA LEU A 76 14.44 0.26 -6.59
C LEU A 76 14.46 -0.96 -5.64
N TRP A 77 13.30 -1.47 -5.21
CA TRP A 77 13.24 -2.70 -4.38
C TRP A 77 12.01 -3.58 -4.63
N ARG A 78 11.05 -3.13 -5.45
CA ARG A 78 9.85 -3.89 -5.80
C ARG A 78 9.98 -4.43 -7.24
N PRO A 79 9.45 -5.63 -7.53
CA PRO A 79 8.65 -6.48 -6.65
C PRO A 79 9.46 -7.17 -5.54
N SER A 80 8.96 -7.13 -4.31
CA SER A 80 9.54 -7.89 -3.22
C SER A 80 9.36 -9.40 -3.43
N PRO A 81 10.32 -10.25 -3.05
CA PRO A 81 10.21 -11.69 -3.29
C PRO A 81 9.20 -12.38 -2.36
N ILE A 82 8.54 -13.41 -2.87
CA ILE A 82 7.83 -14.39 -2.06
C ILE A 82 8.78 -15.57 -1.80
N HIS A 83 8.79 -16.09 -0.59
CA HIS A 83 9.54 -17.29 -0.24
C HIS A 83 8.61 -18.39 0.23
N ARG A 84 8.91 -19.63 -0.16
CA ARG A 84 8.31 -20.83 0.43
C ARG A 84 9.15 -21.30 1.62
N ALA A 85 8.52 -21.46 2.78
CA ALA A 85 9.20 -21.74 4.04
C ALA A 85 9.37 -23.25 4.29
N HIS A 86 10.05 -23.97 3.38
CA HIS A 86 10.24 -25.43 3.43
C HIS A 86 10.68 -25.99 4.79
N ARG A 87 11.64 -25.31 5.45
CA ARG A 87 12.15 -25.73 6.76
C ARG A 87 11.11 -25.57 7.87
N LEU A 88 10.26 -24.55 7.77
CA LEU A 88 9.16 -24.33 8.70
C LEU A 88 8.06 -25.36 8.45
N GLU A 89 7.72 -25.65 7.19
CA GLU A 89 6.78 -26.72 6.81
C GLU A 89 7.21 -28.07 7.44
N ALA A 90 8.50 -28.43 7.28
CA ALA A 90 9.07 -29.65 7.85
C ALA A 90 9.08 -29.68 9.38
N ALA A 91 9.47 -28.57 10.03
CA ALA A 91 9.47 -28.46 11.49
C ALA A 91 8.06 -28.60 12.09
N LEU A 92 7.04 -28.07 11.42
CA LEU A 92 5.65 -28.14 11.83
C LEU A 92 4.97 -29.47 11.45
N LYS A 93 5.60 -30.30 10.61
CA LYS A 93 5.03 -31.53 10.04
C LYS A 93 3.65 -31.28 9.39
N THR A 94 3.49 -30.13 8.75
CA THR A 94 2.21 -29.71 8.17
C THR A 94 2.11 -30.13 6.69
N PRO A 95 0.93 -30.54 6.20
CA PRO A 95 0.70 -30.69 4.76
C PRO A 95 0.50 -29.33 4.07
N ALA A 96 0.35 -28.24 4.83
CA ALA A 96 0.18 -26.90 4.28
C ALA A 96 1.48 -26.39 3.65
N ARG A 97 1.34 -25.59 2.61
CA ARG A 97 2.45 -24.82 2.02
C ARG A 97 2.46 -23.43 2.64
N ILE A 98 3.60 -23.00 3.15
CA ILE A 98 3.75 -21.72 3.85
C ILE A 98 4.56 -20.78 2.98
N TYR A 99 3.94 -19.64 2.63
CA TYR A 99 4.58 -18.58 1.87
C TYR A 99 4.60 -17.29 2.68
N TYR A 100 5.67 -16.52 2.54
CA TYR A 100 5.74 -15.17 3.10
C TYR A 100 6.23 -14.16 2.06
N LYS A 101 5.58 -12.99 2.04
CA LYS A 101 5.95 -11.84 1.23
C LYS A 101 7.03 -11.05 1.97
N ASN A 102 8.26 -11.06 1.46
CA ASN A 102 9.38 -10.45 2.16
C ASN A 102 9.48 -8.94 1.84
N GLU A 103 8.70 -8.11 2.55
CA GLU A 103 8.79 -6.64 2.46
C GLU A 103 10.00 -6.04 3.19
N GLY A 104 10.86 -6.87 3.79
CA GLY A 104 12.09 -6.44 4.45
C GLY A 104 13.22 -6.04 3.50
N VAL A 105 12.99 -6.11 2.18
CA VAL A 105 14.01 -5.84 1.14
C VAL A 105 14.12 -4.36 0.76
N SER A 106 13.20 -3.51 1.22
CA SER A 106 13.32 -2.06 1.04
C SER A 106 14.54 -1.49 1.78
N PRO A 107 15.07 -0.30 1.42
CA PRO A 107 16.20 0.32 2.11
C PRO A 107 16.05 0.44 3.65
N PRO A 108 14.88 0.81 4.21
CA PRO A 108 14.68 0.83 5.67
C PRO A 108 14.18 -0.50 6.26
N GLY A 109 14.12 -1.58 5.46
CA GLY A 109 13.76 -2.92 5.94
C GLY A 109 12.29 -3.14 6.31
N SER A 110 11.33 -2.40 5.73
CA SER A 110 9.90 -2.61 5.99
C SER A 110 9.00 -2.17 4.82
N HIS A 111 7.71 -2.43 4.89
CA HIS A 111 6.73 -2.00 3.88
C HIS A 111 6.41 -0.49 3.92
N LYS A 112 6.86 0.26 4.94
CA LYS A 112 6.50 1.67 5.14
C LYS A 112 6.79 2.60 3.95
N PRO A 113 7.91 2.44 3.21
CA PRO A 113 8.17 3.24 2.00
C PRO A 113 7.07 3.13 0.94
N ASN A 114 6.31 2.03 0.93
CA ASN A 114 5.21 1.84 -0.03
C ASN A 114 4.18 2.99 0.09
N THR A 115 3.85 3.47 1.29
CA THR A 115 2.96 4.65 1.44
C THR A 115 3.74 5.96 1.52
N ALA A 116 4.91 5.97 2.18
CA ALA A 116 5.65 7.21 2.42
C ALA A 116 6.07 7.91 1.12
N ILE A 117 6.43 7.16 0.07
CA ILE A 117 6.76 7.75 -1.23
C ILE A 117 5.53 8.37 -1.88
N ALA A 118 4.40 7.68 -1.89
CA ALA A 118 3.18 8.20 -2.49
C ALA A 118 2.74 9.49 -1.79
N GLN A 119 2.75 9.48 -0.45
CA GLN A 119 2.42 10.67 0.35
C GLN A 119 3.41 11.82 0.09
N ALA A 120 4.72 11.56 0.07
CA ALA A 120 5.72 12.57 -0.23
C ALA A 120 5.56 13.12 -1.66
N TYR A 121 5.25 12.27 -2.64
CA TYR A 121 4.99 12.66 -4.02
C TYR A 121 3.78 13.59 -4.14
N PHE A 122 2.65 13.28 -3.52
CA PHE A 122 1.45 14.13 -3.60
C PHE A 122 1.63 15.45 -2.85
N ASN A 123 2.30 15.44 -1.70
CA ASN A 123 2.68 16.67 -1.00
C ASN A 123 3.56 17.56 -1.89
N MET A 124 4.60 17.00 -2.50
CA MET A 124 5.47 17.71 -3.44
C MET A 124 4.70 18.28 -4.63
N LYS A 125 3.79 17.51 -5.25
CA LYS A 125 2.98 17.97 -6.40
C LYS A 125 2.02 19.11 -6.04
N GLU A 126 1.62 19.22 -4.78
CA GLU A 126 0.78 20.32 -4.27
C GLU A 126 1.59 21.46 -3.62
N GLY A 127 2.92 21.44 -3.76
CA GLY A 127 3.79 22.54 -3.31
C GLY A 127 4.02 22.58 -1.80
N VAL A 128 3.80 21.47 -1.09
CA VAL A 128 4.13 21.37 0.33
C VAL A 128 5.66 21.23 0.47
N GLU A 129 6.27 22.21 1.14
CA GLU A 129 7.73 22.27 1.31
C GLU A 129 8.22 21.91 2.73
N ARG A 130 7.32 21.82 3.72
CA ARG A 130 7.63 21.55 5.13
C ARG A 130 6.51 20.81 5.83
#